data_AF-A0A1C5IQ53-F1
#
_entry.id   AF-A0A1C5IQ53-F1
#
_cell.length_a   1.000
_cell.length_b   1.000
_cell.length_c   1.000
_cell.angle_alpha   90.00
_cell.angle_beta   90.00
_cell.angle_gamma   90.00
#
_symmetry.space_group_name_H-M   'P 1'
#
loop_
_entity.id
_entity.type
_entity.pdbx_description
1 polymer ?
#
loop_
_entity_poly.entity_id
_entity_poly.type
_entity_poly.pdbx_seq_one_letter_code
_entity_poly.pdbx_strand_id
1 'polypeptide(L)'
;MNLPTVLDLITDRETTARRHADQLREQITALTGELARIDGELADLATTRTTLRTLAAAEFTTDDPTIASGPYQQILHVLGTAPHGMRAKGICLALDVEPSPKNVEGTRAKLKRMVNRHVLTEDEPGVFTLAPKRT
;
A
#
# COMPACT_ATOMS: atom_id res chain seq x y z
N MET A 1 -33.13 52.61 -35.14
CA MET A 1 -32.87 51.16 -35.18
C MET A 1 -34.11 50.50 -35.75
N ASN A 2 -34.01 49.71 -36.83
CA ASN A 2 -35.18 49.09 -37.47
C ASN A 2 -35.34 47.63 -37.01
N LEU A 3 -36.56 47.10 -37.10
CA LEU A 3 -36.90 45.73 -36.70
C LEU A 3 -36.02 44.65 -37.38
N PRO A 4 -35.70 44.75 -38.69
CA PRO A 4 -34.80 43.79 -39.35
C PRO A 4 -33.43 43.66 -38.67
N THR A 5 -32.76 44.77 -38.34
CA THR A 5 -31.44 44.71 -37.69
C THR A 5 -31.48 44.05 -36.31
N VAL A 6 -32.57 44.21 -35.55
CA VAL A 6 -32.72 43.55 -34.24
C VAL A 6 -32.91 42.03 -34.42
N LEU A 7 -33.67 41.61 -35.43
CA LEU A 7 -33.86 40.19 -35.75
C LEU A 7 -32.57 39.52 -36.23
N ASP A 8 -31.74 40.22 -37.02
CA ASP A 8 -30.42 39.72 -37.44
C ASP A 8 -29.49 39.52 -36.24
N LEU A 9 -29.42 40.49 -35.32
CA LEU A 9 -28.63 40.37 -34.08
C LEU A 9 -29.09 39.21 -33.18
N ILE A 10 -30.40 38.96 -33.11
CA ILE A 10 -30.95 37.80 -32.40
C ILE A 10 -30.51 36.51 -33.09
N THR A 11 -30.60 36.44 -34.42
CA THR A 11 -30.20 35.26 -35.21
C THR A 11 -28.72 34.93 -35.04
N ASP A 12 -27.84 35.94 -35.03
CA ASP A 12 -26.41 35.77 -34.78
C ASP A 12 -26.14 35.25 -33.37
N ARG A 13 -26.86 35.78 -32.38
CA ARG A 13 -26.74 35.35 -30.99
C ARG A 13 -27.25 33.93 -30.79
N GLU A 14 -28.36 33.55 -31.42
CA GLU A 14 -28.88 32.18 -31.42
C GLU A 14 -27.88 31.22 -32.06
N THR A 15 -27.28 31.59 -33.19
CA THR A 15 -26.30 30.76 -33.89
C THR A 15 -25.06 30.52 -33.04
N THR A 16 -24.58 31.57 -32.37
CA THR A 16 -23.44 31.49 -31.44
C THR A 16 -23.77 30.61 -30.23
N ALA A 17 -24.96 30.79 -29.65
CA ALA A 17 -25.41 29.98 -28.51
C ALA A 17 -25.59 28.50 -28.88
N ARG A 18 -26.15 28.20 -30.06
CA ARG A 18 -26.30 26.82 -30.56
C ARG A 18 -24.93 26.16 -30.75
N ARG A 19 -23.98 26.84 -31.41
CA ARG A 19 -22.62 26.31 -31.60
C ARG A 19 -21.93 26.00 -30.27
N HIS A 20 -22.06 26.89 -29.29
CA HIS A 20 -21.49 26.65 -27.97
C HIS A 20 -22.17 25.47 -27.26
N ALA A 21 -23.49 25.34 -27.36
CA ALA A 21 -24.20 24.19 -26.82
C ALA A 21 -23.79 22.87 -27.48
N ASP A 22 -23.57 22.86 -28.79
CA ASP A 22 -23.11 21.68 -29.53
C ASP A 22 -21.68 21.29 -29.13
N GLN A 23 -20.78 22.27 -29.01
CA GLN A 23 -19.44 22.05 -28.49
C GLN A 23 -19.45 21.45 -27.07
N LEU A 24 -20.30 21.97 -26.18
CA LEU A 24 -20.45 21.43 -24.82
C LEU A 24 -20.97 19.99 -24.83
N ARG A 25 -21.92 19.67 -25.73
CA ARG A 25 -22.43 18.29 -25.88
C ARG A 25 -21.33 17.35 -26.35
N GLU A 26 -20.53 17.76 -27.34
CA GLU A 26 -19.38 16.97 -27.80
C GLU A 26 -18.36 16.74 -26.68
N GLN A 27 -18.06 17.78 -25.88
CA GLN A 27 -17.19 17.66 -24.71
C GLN A 27 -17.75 16.70 -23.67
N ILE A 28 -19.05 16.75 -23.37
CA ILE A 28 -19.71 15.80 -22.45
C ILE A 28 -19.58 14.37 -22.97
N THR A 29 -19.79 14.14 -24.26
CA THR A 29 -19.64 12.81 -24.87
C THR A 29 -18.20 12.31 -24.75
N ALA A 30 -17.21 13.16 -25.05
CA ALA A 30 -15.79 12.80 -24.93
C ALA A 30 -15.40 12.47 -23.48
N LEU A 31 -15.75 13.33 -22.53
CA LEU A 31 -15.46 13.13 -21.11
C LEU A 31 -16.16 11.89 -20.53
N THR A 32 -17.39 11.60 -20.98
CA THR A 32 -18.11 10.39 -20.58
C THR A 32 -17.39 9.13 -21.07
N GLY A 33 -16.87 9.14 -22.29
CA GLY A 33 -16.05 8.06 -22.82
C GLY A 33 -14.74 7.87 -22.05
N GLU A 34 -14.07 8.96 -21.70
CA GLU A 34 -12.84 8.92 -20.90
C GLU A 34 -13.08 8.38 -19.49
N LEU A 35 -14.15 8.83 -18.81
CA LEU A 35 -14.54 8.31 -17.50
C LEU A 35 -14.84 6.82 -17.56
N ALA A 36 -15.60 6.35 -18.56
CA ALA A 36 -15.90 4.93 -18.72
C ALA A 36 -14.64 4.07 -18.89
N ARG A 37 -13.61 4.58 -19.59
CA ARG A 37 -12.31 3.91 -19.70
C ARG A 37 -11.61 3.82 -18.35
N ILE A 38 -11.53 4.92 -17.61
CA ILE A 38 -10.88 4.97 -16.29
C ILE A 38 -11.60 4.06 -15.30
N ASP A 39 -12.93 4.06 -15.30
CA ASP A 39 -13.72 3.18 -14.44
C ASP A 39 -13.46 1.70 -14.76
N GLY A 40 -13.30 1.35 -16.05
CA GLY A 40 -12.87 0.02 -16.47
C GLY A 40 -11.49 -0.35 -15.92
N GLU A 41 -10.50 0.51 -16.07
CA GLU A 41 -9.15 0.31 -15.54
C GLU A 41 -9.14 0.13 -14.01
N LEU A 42 -9.95 0.93 -13.29
CA LEU A 42 -10.11 0.81 -11.84
C LEU A 42 -10.77 -0.50 -11.43
N ALA A 43 -11.76 -0.97 -12.19
CA ALA A 43 -12.42 -2.25 -11.96
C ALA A 43 -11.45 -3.43 -12.17
N ASP A 44 -10.63 -3.37 -13.21
CA ASP A 44 -9.59 -4.37 -13.48
C ASP A 44 -8.57 -4.40 -12.34
N LEU A 45 -8.07 -3.24 -11.91
CA LEU A 45 -7.14 -3.15 -10.78
C LEU A 45 -7.76 -3.64 -9.45
N ALA A 46 -9.05 -3.40 -9.23
CA ALA A 46 -9.77 -3.92 -8.08
C ALA A 46 -9.85 -5.45 -8.11
N THR A 47 -10.09 -6.03 -9.28
CA THR A 47 -10.05 -7.48 -9.51
C THR A 47 -8.67 -8.02 -9.26
N THR A 48 -7.62 -7.45 -9.87
CA THR A 48 -6.22 -7.86 -9.65
C THR A 48 -5.85 -7.80 -8.17
N ARG A 49 -6.21 -6.72 -7.45
CA ARG A 49 -5.96 -6.61 -6.00
C ARG A 49 -6.64 -7.72 -5.21
N THR A 50 -7.88 -8.06 -5.58
CA THR A 50 -8.63 -9.14 -4.93
C THR A 50 -7.94 -10.48 -5.19
N THR A 51 -7.57 -10.78 -6.43
CA THR A 51 -6.82 -11.99 -6.77
C THR A 51 -5.49 -12.07 -6.05
N LEU A 52 -4.71 -10.99 -6.03
CA LEU A 52 -3.43 -10.93 -5.31
C LEU A 52 -3.63 -11.11 -3.81
N ARG A 53 -4.70 -10.58 -3.20
CA ARG A 53 -5.02 -10.85 -1.80
C ARG A 53 -5.39 -12.30 -1.56
N THR A 54 -6.13 -12.93 -2.45
CA THR A 54 -6.47 -14.36 -2.33
C THR A 54 -5.24 -15.24 -2.51
N LEU A 55 -4.37 -14.92 -3.47
CA LEU A 55 -3.12 -15.63 -3.67
C LEU A 55 -2.14 -15.38 -2.53
N ALA A 56 -2.01 -14.15 -2.05
CA ALA A 56 -1.23 -13.84 -0.87
C ALA A 56 -1.83 -14.51 0.38
N ALA A 57 -3.15 -14.59 0.52
CA ALA A 57 -3.74 -15.41 1.55
C ALA A 57 -3.34 -16.87 1.36
N ALA A 58 -3.40 -17.45 0.17
CA ALA A 58 -2.99 -18.84 -0.05
C ALA A 58 -1.49 -19.10 0.16
N GLU A 59 -0.62 -18.17 -0.24
CA GLU A 59 0.84 -18.24 -0.10
C GLU A 59 1.32 -17.88 1.32
N PHE A 60 0.62 -16.98 2.00
CA PHE A 60 0.88 -16.53 3.38
C PHE A 60 -0.14 -17.06 4.40
N THR A 61 -1.01 -18.03 4.06
CA THR A 61 -1.78 -18.86 5.02
C THR A 61 -0.90 -19.91 5.67
N THR A 62 0.29 -19.49 6.04
CA THR A 62 0.68 -19.71 7.42
C THR A 62 0.70 -18.32 8.04
N ASP A 63 -0.34 -17.97 8.81
CA ASP A 63 -0.06 -17.43 10.13
C ASP A 63 1.02 -18.35 10.67
N ASP A 64 2.30 -18.01 10.58
CA ASP A 64 3.33 -18.85 11.16
C ASP A 64 3.04 -18.76 12.66
N PRO A 65 2.42 -19.79 13.27
CA PRO A 65 1.96 -19.68 14.65
C PRO A 65 3.15 -19.44 15.59
N THR A 66 4.37 -19.74 15.11
CA THR A 66 5.63 -19.41 15.75
C THR A 66 5.78 -17.91 16.01
N ILE A 67 5.43 -17.04 15.05
CA ILE A 67 5.68 -15.58 15.11
C ILE A 67 4.42 -14.80 15.53
N ALA A 68 3.24 -15.39 15.41
CA ALA A 68 1.99 -14.81 15.93
C ALA A 68 1.95 -14.73 17.48
N SER A 69 2.80 -15.50 18.17
CA SER A 69 2.84 -15.50 19.64
C SER A 69 3.40 -14.18 20.22
N GLY A 70 2.89 -13.78 21.39
CA GLY A 70 3.24 -12.52 22.07
C GLY A 70 4.75 -12.24 22.16
N PRO A 71 5.61 -13.20 22.53
CA PRO A 71 7.05 -12.97 22.60
C PRO A 71 7.70 -12.58 21.27
N TYR A 72 7.19 -13.06 20.13
CA TYR A 72 7.74 -12.71 18.82
C TYR A 72 7.24 -11.33 18.39
N GLN A 73 5.97 -11.01 18.65
CA GLN A 73 5.41 -9.67 18.39
C GLN A 73 6.14 -8.58 19.19
N GLN A 74 6.48 -8.86 20.44
CA GLN A 74 7.30 -7.96 21.27
C GLN A 74 8.68 -7.70 20.65
N ILE A 75 9.35 -8.75 20.14
CA ILE A 75 10.64 -8.59 19.46
C ILE A 75 10.50 -7.76 18.19
N LEU A 76 9.47 -7.99 17.38
CA LEU A 76 9.21 -7.21 16.16
C LEU A 76 8.95 -5.73 16.48
N HIS A 77 8.23 -5.45 17.56
CA HIS A 77 8.00 -4.07 18.01
C HIS A 77 9.32 -3.36 18.38
N VAL A 78 10.20 -4.03 19.14
CA VAL A 78 11.53 -3.50 19.48
C VAL A 78 12.37 -3.25 18.23
N LEU A 79 12.39 -4.18 17.28
CA LEU A 79 13.18 -4.01 16.05
C LEU A 79 12.60 -2.93 15.13
N GLY A 80 11.29 -2.68 15.19
CA GLY A 80 10.64 -1.59 14.46
C GLY A 80 11.13 -0.19 14.86
N THR A 81 11.73 -0.05 16.04
CA THR A 81 12.31 1.22 16.52
C THR A 81 13.83 1.27 16.36
N ALA A 82 14.46 0.21 15.84
CA ALA A 82 15.91 0.08 15.68
C ALA A 82 16.30 -0.19 14.21
N PRO A 83 16.36 0.85 13.35
CA PRO A 83 16.58 0.68 11.91
C PRO A 83 17.93 0.08 11.54
N HIS A 84 18.94 0.20 12.41
CA HIS A 84 20.27 -0.41 12.24
C HIS A 84 20.35 -1.86 12.77
N GLY A 85 19.23 -2.38 13.29
CA GLY A 85 19.17 -3.72 13.86
C GLY A 85 19.65 -3.81 15.29
N MET A 86 19.46 -4.97 15.89
CA MET A 86 19.77 -5.21 17.30
C MET A 86 20.32 -6.61 17.53
N ARG A 87 21.30 -6.73 18.43
CA ARG A 87 21.79 -8.03 18.92
C ARG A 87 20.82 -8.61 19.95
N ALA A 88 20.80 -9.93 20.09
CA ALA A 88 19.91 -10.63 21.04
C ALA A 88 19.97 -10.08 22.50
N LYS A 89 21.16 -9.69 22.97
CA LYS A 89 21.34 -9.07 24.29
C LYS A 89 20.62 -7.72 24.40
N GLY A 90 20.69 -6.89 23.36
CA GLY A 90 20.00 -5.60 23.32
C GLY A 90 18.49 -5.78 23.35
N ILE A 91 17.99 -6.81 22.67
CA ILE A 91 16.55 -7.13 22.65
C ILE A 91 16.06 -7.56 24.03
N CYS A 92 16.84 -8.38 24.76
CA CYS A 92 16.52 -8.69 26.16
C CYS A 92 16.38 -7.42 27.01
N LEU A 93 17.33 -6.49 26.90
CA LEU A 93 17.30 -5.22 27.63
C LEU A 93 16.10 -4.35 27.25
N ALA A 94 15.78 -4.25 25.96
CA ALA A 94 14.65 -3.47 25.47
C ALA A 94 13.29 -4.05 25.88
N LEU A 95 13.22 -5.36 26.15
CA LEU A 95 12.03 -6.05 26.66
C LEU A 95 11.98 -6.13 28.19
N ASP A 96 12.89 -5.46 28.89
CA ASP A 96 13.03 -5.50 30.35
C ASP A 96 13.22 -6.94 30.90
N VAL A 97 13.92 -7.77 30.12
CA VAL A 97 14.31 -9.13 30.49
C VAL A 97 15.78 -9.17 30.85
N GLU A 98 16.10 -9.73 32.01
CA GLU A 98 17.48 -9.90 32.45
C GLU A 98 18.31 -10.65 31.39
N PRO A 99 19.44 -10.07 30.90
CA PRO A 99 20.24 -10.65 29.82
C PRO A 99 21.18 -11.77 30.31
N SER A 100 20.62 -12.77 31.01
CA SER A 100 21.33 -13.99 31.39
C SER A 100 21.67 -14.83 30.15
N PRO A 101 22.70 -15.71 30.18
CA PRO A 101 23.05 -16.56 29.04
C PRO A 101 21.86 -17.36 28.48
N LYS A 102 21.01 -17.87 29.37
CA LYS A 102 19.78 -18.59 29.01
C LYS A 102 18.80 -17.72 28.21
N ASN A 103 18.57 -16.48 28.66
CA ASN A 103 17.62 -15.58 28.03
C ASN A 103 18.16 -15.06 26.70
N VAL A 104 19.45 -14.71 26.64
CA VAL A 104 20.10 -14.26 25.40
C VAL A 104 20.07 -15.35 24.33
N GLU A 105 20.37 -16.60 24.70
CA GLU A 105 20.32 -17.72 23.75
C GLU A 105 18.88 -18.05 23.33
N GLY A 106 17.94 -18.02 24.28
CA GLY A 106 16.52 -18.20 23.99
C GLY A 106 15.94 -17.11 23.08
N THR A 107 16.46 -15.88 23.15
CA THR A 107 16.12 -14.78 22.24
C THR A 107 16.80 -14.96 20.89
N ARG A 108 18.09 -15.32 20.86
CA ARG A 108 18.84 -15.62 19.63
C ARG A 108 18.17 -16.73 18.81
N ALA A 109 17.73 -17.81 19.45
CA ALA A 109 17.02 -18.89 18.80
C ALA A 109 15.69 -18.43 18.16
N LYS A 110 14.96 -17.49 18.79
CA LYS A 110 13.76 -16.89 18.20
C LYS A 110 14.09 -16.02 16.99
N LEU A 111 15.14 -15.19 17.09
CA LEU A 111 15.61 -14.35 15.99
C LEU A 111 16.03 -15.19 14.79
N LYS A 112 16.85 -16.23 15.00
CA LYS A 112 17.25 -17.15 13.93
C LYS A 112 16.05 -17.85 13.28
N ARG A 113 15.04 -18.23 14.07
CA ARG A 113 13.78 -18.77 13.51
C ARG A 113 13.08 -17.75 12.61
N MET A 114 12.99 -16.49 12.99
CA MET A 114 12.40 -15.44 12.15
C MET A 114 13.23 -15.13 10.89
N VAL A 115 14.56 -15.26 10.95
CA VAL A 115 15.44 -15.17 9.77
C VAL A 115 15.17 -16.30 8.79
N ASN A 116 15.06 -17.54 9.26
CA ASN A 116 14.73 -18.70 8.41
C ASN A 116 13.35 -18.57 7.74
N ARG A 117 12.48 -17.71 8.28
CA ARG A 117 11.14 -17.40 7.77
C ARG A 117 11.10 -16.11 6.95
N HIS A 118 12.25 -15.49 6.70
CA HIS A 118 12.39 -14.25 5.95
C HIS A 118 11.62 -13.05 6.54
N VAL A 119 11.32 -13.08 7.85
CA VAL A 119 10.72 -11.95 8.57
C VAL A 119 11.80 -10.98 9.04
N LEU A 120 12.96 -11.51 9.44
CA LEU A 120 14.16 -10.73 9.78
C LEU A 120 15.29 -11.04 8.81
N THR A 121 16.26 -10.14 8.71
CA THR A 121 17.56 -10.39 8.09
C THR A 121 18.68 -10.32 9.14
N GLU A 122 19.81 -10.95 8.83
CA GLU A 122 21.04 -10.94 9.62
C GLU A 122 22.20 -10.68 8.66
N ASP A 123 22.29 -9.43 8.19
CA ASP A 123 23.30 -9.03 7.21
C ASP A 123 24.71 -9.01 7.84
N GLU A 124 24.77 -8.69 9.13
CA GLU A 124 25.97 -8.82 9.97
C GLU A 124 25.78 -9.94 11.01
N PRO A 125 26.81 -10.78 11.27
CA PRO A 125 26.71 -11.84 12.25
C PRO A 125 26.23 -11.35 13.63
N GLY A 126 25.06 -11.85 14.05
CA GLY A 126 24.43 -11.58 15.33
C GLY A 126 23.65 -10.27 15.43
N VAL A 127 23.55 -9.48 14.36
CA VAL A 127 22.72 -8.26 14.29
C VAL A 127 21.49 -8.55 13.45
N PHE A 128 20.30 -8.35 14.01
CA PHE A 128 19.03 -8.68 13.35
C PHE A 128 18.26 -7.41 13.02
N THR A 129 17.77 -7.32 11.78
CA THR A 129 16.95 -6.21 11.25
C THR A 129 15.62 -6.75 10.71
N LEU A 130 14.60 -5.89 10.61
CA LEU A 130 13.38 -6.24 9.88
C LEU A 130 13.71 -6.44 8.41
N ALA A 131 13.21 -7.53 7.80
CA ALA A 131 13.39 -7.74 6.37
C ALA A 131 12.74 -6.58 5.59
N PRO A 132 13.40 -6.05 4.55
CA PRO A 132 12.83 -5.00 3.73
C PRO A 132 11.53 -5.49 3.09
N LYS A 133 10.50 -4.65 3.16
CA LYS A 133 9.21 -4.92 2.51
C LYS A 133 9.48 -5.09 1.01
N ARG A 134 9.30 -6.29 0.47
CA ARG A 134 9.42 -6.55 -0.98
C ARG A 134 8.46 -5.59 -1.68
N THR A 135 9.05 -4.64 -2.40
CA THR A 135 8.35 -3.65 -3.24
C THR A 135 8.08 -4.27 -4.59
#